data_AF-A0A1R4KAM0-F1
#
_entry.id   AF-A0A1R4KAM0-F1
#
_cell.length_a   1.000
_cell.length_b   1.000
_cell.length_c   1.000
_cell.angle_alpha   90.00
_cell.angle_beta   90.00
_cell.angle_gamma   90.00
#
_symmetry.space_group_name_H-M   'P 1'
#
loop_
_entity.id
_entity.type
_entity.pdbx_description
1 polymer ?
#
loop_
_entity_poly.entity_id
_entity_poly.type
_entity_poly.pdbx_seq_one_letter_code
_entity_poly.pdbx_strand_id
1 'polypeptide(L)'
;MRQAVCAFGFDEPGAAQMTSAYLDENQRSAGVSRKVGYQFNGRVRMVHPDGERVRVEEKVVLLPENFTRPPHPVRVDGADAFRTFIGL
;
A
#
# COMPACT_ATOMS: atom_id res chain seq x y z
N MET A 1 3.08 7.96 -7.42
CA MET A 1 1.70 7.43 -7.26
C MET A 1 1.46 6.80 -5.88
N ARG A 2 2.21 5.78 -5.44
CA ARG A 2 1.91 5.07 -4.18
C ARG A 2 1.85 5.98 -2.94
N GLN A 3 2.77 6.93 -2.80
CA GLN A 3 2.71 7.94 -1.73
C GLN A 3 1.42 8.77 -1.74
N ALA A 4 0.88 9.12 -2.91
CA ALA A 4 -0.36 9.89 -2.99
C ALA A 4 -1.57 9.08 -2.51
N VAL A 5 -1.63 7.79 -2.82
CA VAL A 5 -2.68 6.88 -2.35
C VAL A 5 -2.57 6.65 -0.84
N CYS A 6 -1.36 6.49 -0.30
CA CYS A 6 -1.14 6.37 1.14
C CYS A 6 -1.52 7.66 1.88
N ALA A 7 -1.14 8.84 1.35
CA ALA A 7 -1.54 10.12 1.91
C ALA A 7 -3.06 10.25 1.94
N PHE A 8 -3.74 9.98 0.81
CA PHE A 8 -5.20 9.95 0.78
C PHE A 8 -5.78 9.00 1.84
N GLY A 9 -5.30 7.76 1.93
CA GLY A 9 -5.80 6.78 2.89
C GLY A 9 -5.63 7.20 4.36
N PHE A 10 -4.52 7.85 4.70
CA PHE A 10 -4.29 8.34 6.06
C PHE A 10 -5.03 9.64 6.36
N ASP A 11 -5.06 10.56 5.41
CA ASP A 11 -5.52 11.93 5.66
C ASP A 11 -7.05 12.08 5.50
N GLU A 12 -7.69 11.30 4.60
CA GLU A 12 -9.12 11.45 4.30
C GLU A 12 -10.04 10.47 5.07
N PRO A 13 -9.96 9.13 4.90
CA PRO A 13 -10.75 8.20 5.71
C PRO A 13 -10.09 7.88 7.06
N GLY A 14 -8.89 8.39 7.34
CA GLY A 14 -8.22 8.14 8.63
C GLY A 14 -7.78 6.69 8.82
N ALA A 15 -7.31 6.01 7.78
CA ALA A 15 -6.94 4.59 7.85
C ALA A 15 -5.87 4.35 8.93
N ALA A 16 -6.06 3.34 9.78
CA ALA A 16 -5.07 2.99 10.79
C ALA A 16 -3.79 2.37 10.20
N GLN A 17 -3.90 1.74 9.03
CA GLN A 17 -2.79 1.13 8.31
C GLN A 17 -3.11 0.97 6.82
N MET A 18 -2.07 0.88 5.99
CA MET A 18 -2.17 0.53 4.58
C MET A 18 -1.43 -0.78 4.33
N THR A 19 -2.00 -1.73 3.60
CA THR A 19 -1.34 -3.00 3.26
C THR A 19 -1.02 -3.08 1.78
N SER A 20 0.00 -3.87 1.44
CA SER A 20 0.32 -4.19 0.05
C SER A 20 1.05 -5.53 -0.02
N ALA A 21 1.31 -5.99 -1.23
CA ALA A 21 2.11 -7.17 -1.48
C ALA A 21 2.93 -6.99 -2.77
N TYR A 22 4.05 -7.69 -2.87
CA TYR A 22 4.78 -7.84 -4.12
C TYR A 22 5.34 -9.25 -4.24
N LEU A 23 5.42 -9.74 -5.47
CA LEU A 23 6.17 -10.97 -5.76
C LEU A 23 7.65 -10.77 -5.39
N ASP A 24 8.29 -11.77 -4.80
CA ASP A 24 9.70 -11.74 -4.38
C ASP A 24 10.67 -11.31 -5.51
N GLU A 25 10.37 -11.73 -6.75
CA GLU A 25 11.08 -11.37 -7.97
C GLU A 25 10.83 -9.91 -8.43
N ASN A 26 9.77 -9.25 -7.94
CA ASN A 26 9.42 -7.88 -8.32
C ASN A 26 10.14 -6.82 -7.48
N GLN A 27 11.44 -6.67 -7.74
CA GLN A 27 12.29 -5.69 -7.06
C GLN A 27 11.88 -4.23 -7.29
N ARG A 28 11.19 -3.93 -8.39
CA ARG A 28 10.66 -2.59 -8.66
C ARG A 28 9.58 -2.22 -7.63
N SER A 29 8.62 -3.12 -7.40
CA SER A 29 7.57 -2.88 -6.39
C SER A 29 8.16 -2.86 -4.98
N ALA A 30 9.10 -3.75 -4.68
CA ALA A 30 9.83 -3.75 -3.41
C ALA A 30 10.53 -2.41 -3.15
N GLY A 31 11.18 -1.83 -4.17
CA GLY A 31 11.80 -0.52 -4.08
C GLY A 31 10.80 0.62 -3.81
N VAL A 32 9.62 0.59 -4.43
CA VAL A 32 8.56 1.57 -4.13
C VAL A 32 8.04 1.41 -2.70
N SER A 33 7.81 0.17 -2.24
CA SER A 33 7.36 -0.09 -0.87
C SER A 33 8.36 0.46 0.16
N ARG A 34 9.66 0.20 -0.02
CA ARG A 34 10.73 0.75 0.83
C ARG A 34 10.74 2.28 0.83
N LYS A 35 10.64 2.91 -0.35
CA LYS A 35 10.62 4.39 -0.47
C LYS A 35 9.42 5.05 0.20
N VAL A 36 8.31 4.34 0.31
CA VAL A 36 7.09 4.85 0.97
C VAL A 36 7.12 4.62 2.48
N GLY A 37 7.99 3.72 2.98
CA GLY A 37 8.11 3.39 4.40
C GLY A 37 7.37 2.12 4.82
N TYR A 38 6.89 1.32 3.87
CA TYR A 38 6.29 0.02 4.18
C TYR A 38 7.30 -0.91 4.86
N GLN A 39 6.83 -1.64 5.86
CA GLN A 39 7.57 -2.65 6.61
C GLN A 39 7.09 -4.06 6.24
N PHE A 40 7.95 -5.05 6.47
CA PHE A 40 7.62 -6.45 6.25
C PHE A 40 6.44 -6.92 7.13
N ASN A 41 5.49 -7.64 6.53
CA ASN A 41 4.29 -8.16 7.19
C ASN A 41 3.97 -9.62 6.82
N GLY A 42 5.00 -10.42 6.53
CA GLY A 42 4.86 -11.84 6.25
C GLY A 42 5.08 -12.23 4.78
N ARG A 43 5.03 -13.54 4.51
CA ARG A 43 5.12 -14.11 3.16
C ARG A 43 4.04 -15.14 2.92
N VAL A 44 3.53 -15.20 1.70
CA VAL A 44 2.55 -16.19 1.27
C VAL A 44 3.10 -16.91 0.03
N ARG A 45 3.09 -18.24 0.08
CA ARG A 45 3.36 -19.08 -1.11
C ARG A 45 2.03 -19.33 -1.82
N MET A 46 1.99 -19.06 -3.11
CA MET A 46 0.81 -19.26 -3.93
C MET A 46 1.17 -20.16 -5.10
N VAL A 47 0.30 -21.12 -5.39
CA VAL A 47 0.41 -21.93 -6.61
C VAL A 47 -0.21 -21.10 -7.74
N HIS A 48 0.53 -20.96 -8.82
CA HIS A 48 0.06 -20.28 -10.03
C HIS A 48 -1.12 -21.08 -10.61
N PRO A 49 -2.08 -20.44 -11.31
CA PRO A 49 -3.25 -21.15 -11.83
C PRO A 49 -2.93 -22.31 -12.78
N ASP A 50 -1.72 -22.35 -13.35
CA ASP A 50 -1.22 -23.46 -14.17
C ASP A 50 -0.78 -24.70 -13.36
N GLY A 51 -0.80 -24.63 -12.02
CA GLY A 51 -0.50 -25.75 -11.12
C GLY A 51 0.99 -26.07 -10.94
N GLU A 52 1.87 -25.53 -11.79
CA GLU A 52 3.29 -25.93 -11.84
C GLU A 52 4.22 -24.94 -11.16
N ARG A 53 3.86 -23.65 -11.16
CA ARG A 53 4.72 -22.59 -10.63
C ARG A 53 4.29 -22.16 -9.24
N VAL A 54 5.22 -22.18 -8.29
CA VAL A 54 5.02 -21.56 -6.98
C VAL A 54 5.59 -20.16 -7.00
N ARG A 55 4.79 -19.17 -6.61
CA ARG A 55 5.21 -17.78 -6.40
C ARG A 55 5.22 -17.46 -4.92
N VAL A 56 6.11 -16.56 -4.52
CA VAL A 56 6.16 -16.03 -3.16
C VAL A 56 5.77 -14.56 -3.21
N GLU A 57 4.72 -14.19 -2.48
CA GLU A 57 4.40 -12.80 -2.22
C GLU A 57 4.95 -12.38 -0.86
N GLU A 58 5.69 -11.28 -0.82
CA GLU A 58 6.00 -10.57 0.41
C GLU A 58 4.86 -9.59 0.72
N LYS A 59 4.23 -9.77 1.88
CA LYS A 59 3.23 -8.85 2.40
C LYS A 59 3.95 -7.72 3.12
N VAL A 60 3.42 -6.52 2.97
CA VAL A 60 3.95 -5.34 3.65
C VAL A 60 2.83 -4.49 4.25
N VAL A 61 3.14 -3.84 5.36
CA VAL A 61 2.24 -2.93 6.07
C VAL A 61 2.89 -1.57 6.24
N LEU A 62 2.11 -0.51 6.14
CA LEU A 62 2.52 0.85 6.38
C LEU A 62 1.63 1.41 7.49
N LEU A 63 2.27 1.84 8.57
CA LEU A 63 1.65 2.56 9.66
C LEU A 63 1.89 4.07 9.50
N PRO A 64 1.02 4.94 10.02
CA PRO A 64 1.16 6.39 9.90
C PRO A 64 2.54 6.92 10.33
N GLU A 65 3.10 6.38 11.41
CA GLU A 65 4.40 6.77 11.96
C GLU A 65 5.58 6.42 11.04
N ASN A 66 5.42 5.45 10.15
CA ASN A 66 6.46 5.01 9.21
C ASN A 66 6.32 5.67 7.83
N PHE A 67 5.24 6.44 7.60
CA PHE A 67 4.93 6.96 6.28
C PHE A 67 5.88 8.06 5.83
N THR A 68 6.66 7.75 4.79
CA THR A 68 7.43 8.74 4.06
C THR A 68 6.49 9.54 3.16
N ARG A 69 6.05 10.70 3.65
CA ARG A 69 5.18 11.63 2.91
C ARG A 69 5.84 12.11 1.61
N PRO A 70 5.06 12.37 0.54
CA PRO A 70 5.59 12.92 -0.69
C PRO A 70 6.14 14.34 -0.47
N PRO A 71 7.14 14.77 -1.25
CA PRO A 71 7.74 16.11 -1.11
C PRO A 71 6.79 17.25 -1.52
N HIS A 72 5.72 16.92 -2.25
CA HIS A 72 4.67 17.86 -2.64
C HIS A 72 3.36 17.50 -1.94
N PRO A 73 2.59 18.49 -1.46
CA PRO A 73 1.27 18.25 -0.90
C PRO A 73 0.37 17.47 -1.85
N VAL A 74 -0.41 16.56 -1.29
CA VAL A 74 -1.44 15.83 -2.04
C VAL A 74 -2.75 16.59 -1.86
N ARG A 75 -3.30 17.09 -2.96
CA ARG A 75 -4.63 17.70 -2.98
C ARG A 75 -5.66 16.63 -3.36
N VAL A 76 -6.72 16.54 -2.56
CA VAL A 76 -7.85 15.64 -2.80
C VAL A 76 -9.10 16.50 -2.98
N ASP A 77 -9.71 16.43 -4.16
CA ASP A 77 -11.00 17.08 -4.42
C ASP A 77 -12.11 16.00 -4.34
N GLY A 78 -13.21 16.31 -3.64
CA GLY A 78 -14.34 15.39 -3.47
C GLY A 78 -14.25 14.42 -2.28
N ALA A 79 -13.36 14.68 -1.31
CA ALA A 79 -13.18 13.80 -0.16
C ALA A 79 -14.45 13.64 0.71
N ASP A 80 -15.21 14.70 0.95
CA ASP A 80 -16.45 14.64 1.74
C ASP A 80 -17.50 13.71 1.12
N ALA A 81 -17.70 13.83 -0.20
CA ALA A 81 -18.61 12.98 -0.95
C ALA A 81 -18.17 11.51 -0.91
N PHE A 82 -16.85 11.26 -1.02
CA PHE A 82 -16.29 9.92 -0.89
C PHE A 82 -16.51 9.33 0.51
N ARG A 83 -16.22 10.09 1.57
CA ARG A 83 -16.39 9.65 2.96
C ARG A 83 -17.84 9.26 3.23
N THR A 84 -18.79 10.10 2.82
CA THR A 84 -20.22 9.80 2.93
C THR A 84 -20.58 8.52 2.18
N PHE A 85 -20.06 8.32 0.97
CA PHE A 85 -20.33 7.13 0.15
C PHE A 85 -19.87 5.83 0.82
N ILE A 86 -18.74 5.85 1.56
CA ILE A 86 -18.23 4.69 2.29
C ILE A 86 -18.72 4.60 3.74
N GLY A 87 -19.59 5.50 4.18
CA GLY A 87 -20.19 5.52 5.52
C GLY A 87 -19.33 6.15 6.62
N LEU A 88 -18.45 7.10 6.27
CA LEU A 88 -17.59 7.89 7.17
C LEU A 88 -17.95 9.38 7.20
#